data_AF-A0A1V5F923-F1
#
_entry.id   AF-A0A1V5F923-F1
#
_cell.length_a   1.000
_cell.length_b   1.000
_cell.length_c   1.000
_cell.angle_alpha   90.00
_cell.angle_beta   90.00
_cell.angle_gamma   90.00
#
_symmetry.space_group_name_H-M   'P 1'
#
loop_
_entity.id
_entity.type
_entity.pdbx_description
1 polymer ?
#
loop_
_entity_poly.entity_id
_entity_poly.type
_entity_poly.pdbx_seq_one_letter_code
_entity_poly.pdbx_strand_id
1 'polypeptide(L)'
;MEAIPDFIGKLDACPETENEFTAVYALIFEGPFAPNPDEIDEARFFPIHQIHIETRKKAGRYTPSFMKVFRFWASAEQTIGSEG
;
A
#
# COMPACT_ATOMS: atom_id res chain seq x y z
N MET A 1 11.32 -13.80 -14.95
CA MET A 1 11.80 -13.81 -13.56
C MET A 1 10.60 -13.50 -12.70
N GLU A 2 10.30 -14.31 -11.67
CA GLU A 2 9.24 -13.96 -10.73
C GLU A 2 9.66 -12.70 -9.97
N ALA A 3 8.73 -11.75 -9.82
CA ALA A 3 8.99 -10.53 -9.08
C ALA A 3 8.95 -10.87 -7.58
N ILE A 4 10.07 -10.64 -6.87
CA ILE A 4 10.18 -10.93 -5.45
C ILE A 4 9.80 -9.66 -4.67
N PRO A 5 8.82 -9.70 -3.77
CA PRO A 5 8.44 -8.54 -2.99
C PRO A 5 9.46 -8.22 -1.90
N ASP A 6 9.74 -6.92 -1.73
CA ASP A 6 10.56 -6.41 -0.63
C ASP A 6 9.73 -6.36 0.65
N PHE A 7 10.27 -6.91 1.74
CA PHE A 7 9.63 -6.83 3.06
C PHE A 7 9.92 -5.47 3.71
N ILE A 8 8.86 -4.69 3.93
CA ILE A 8 8.96 -3.34 4.50
C ILE A 8 8.87 -3.38 6.02
N GLY A 9 8.07 -4.29 6.57
CA GLY A 9 7.90 -4.45 8.01
C GLY A 9 6.56 -5.05 8.39
N LYS A 10 6.24 -4.99 9.69
CA LYS A 10 5.02 -5.56 10.26
C LYS A 10 4.33 -4.54 11.15
N LEU A 11 3.02 -4.41 10.98
CA LEU A 11 2.13 -3.66 11.85
C LEU A 11 1.55 -4.59 12.92
N ASP A 12 1.50 -4.10 14.16
CA ASP A 12 0.76 -4.75 15.23
C ASP A 12 -0.75 -4.73 14.95
N ALA A 13 -1.46 -5.70 15.53
CA ALA A 13 -2.91 -5.77 15.48
C ALA A 13 -3.55 -4.49 16.03
N CYS A 14 -4.43 -3.87 15.25
CA CYS A 14 -5.17 -2.68 15.65
C CYS A 14 -6.54 -2.63 14.97
N PRO A 15 -7.49 -1.79 15.42
CA PRO A 15 -8.81 -1.70 14.82
C PRO A 15 -8.78 -1.36 13.32
N GLU A 16 -7.82 -0.56 12.84
CA GLU A 16 -7.68 -0.24 11.42
C GLU A 16 -7.25 -1.42 10.55
N THR A 17 -6.65 -2.45 11.16
CA THR A 17 -6.30 -3.73 10.53
C THR A 17 -7.24 -4.84 10.96
N GLU A 18 -8.46 -4.51 11.41
CA GLU A 18 -9.46 -5.48 11.90
C GLU A 18 -8.95 -6.39 13.04
N ASN A 19 -7.99 -5.88 13.82
CA ASN A 19 -7.26 -6.59 14.87
C ASN A 19 -6.35 -7.73 14.37
N GLU A 20 -5.86 -7.61 13.13
CA GLU A 20 -4.89 -8.54 12.56
C GLU A 20 -3.47 -7.95 12.53
N PHE A 21 -2.50 -8.80 12.81
CA PHE A 21 -1.09 -8.50 12.54
C PHE A 21 -0.85 -8.48 11.03
N THR A 22 -0.39 -7.35 10.49
CA THR A 22 -0.29 -7.15 9.04
C THR A 22 1.17 -7.00 8.61
N ALA A 23 1.66 -7.90 7.76
CA ALA A 23 2.96 -7.75 7.10
C ALA A 23 2.81 -6.84 5.87
N VAL A 24 3.77 -5.94 5.65
CA VAL A 24 3.76 -4.97 4.55
C VAL A 24 4.91 -5.29 3.60
N TYR A 25 4.56 -5.38 2.31
CA TYR A 25 5.47 -5.68 1.22
C TYR A 25 5.34 -4.64 0.10
N ALA A 26 6.41 -4.40 -0.64
CA ALA A 26 6.41 -3.59 -1.86
C ALA A 26 6.95 -4.40 -3.04
N LEU A 27 6.46 -4.12 -4.26
CA LEU A 27 6.84 -4.83 -5.47
C LEU A 27 6.72 -3.93 -6.70
N ILE A 28 7.65 -4.09 -7.63
CA ILE A 28 7.52 -3.58 -9.01
C ILE A 28 7.25 -4.77 -9.93
N PHE A 29 6.13 -4.72 -10.64
CA PHE A 29 5.74 -5.73 -11.62
C PHE A 29 5.05 -5.05 -12.80
N GLU A 30 5.41 -5.44 -14.03
CA GLU A 30 4.90 -4.83 -15.26
C GLU A 30 3.74 -5.60 -15.91
N GLY A 31 3.26 -6.65 -15.24
CA GLY A 31 2.16 -7.47 -15.72
C GLY A 31 2.58 -8.77 -16.42
N PRO A 32 1.62 -9.50 -17.02
CA PRO A 32 0.23 -9.07 -17.25
C PRO A 32 -0.61 -8.99 -15.97
N PHE A 33 -1.60 -8.10 -15.95
CA PHE A 33 -2.59 -7.99 -14.88
C PHE A 33 -3.92 -8.59 -15.34
N ALA A 34 -4.46 -9.53 -14.57
CA ALA A 34 -5.76 -10.14 -14.83
C ALA A 34 -6.58 -10.20 -13.51
N PRO A 35 -7.21 -9.09 -13.09
CA PRO A 35 -8.04 -9.05 -11.88
C PRO A 35 -9.21 -10.04 -11.97
N ASN A 36 -9.54 -10.70 -10.86
CA ASN A 36 -10.75 -11.53 -10.76
C ASN A 36 -11.98 -10.61 -10.65
N PRO A 37 -12.93 -10.63 -11.61
CA PRO A 37 -14.10 -9.76 -11.57
C PRO A 37 -15.06 -10.04 -10.40
N ASP A 38 -14.97 -11.21 -9.76
CA ASP A 38 -15.78 -11.52 -8.56
C ASP A 38 -15.25 -10.79 -7.31
N GLU A 39 -14.00 -10.30 -7.34
CA GLU A 39 -13.32 -9.68 -6.20
C GLU A 39 -12.97 -8.19 -6.44
N ILE A 40 -12.76 -7.79 -7.70
CA ILE A 40 -12.27 -6.46 -8.08
C ILE A 40 -13.15 -5.88 -9.19
N ASP A 41 -13.89 -4.82 -8.86
CA ASP A 41 -14.71 -4.08 -9.83
C ASP A 41 -13.86 -3.27 -10.82
N GLU A 42 -12.73 -2.73 -10.37
CA GLU A 42 -11.86 -1.84 -11.15
C GLU A 42 -10.40 -1.83 -10.66
N ALA A 43 -9.45 -1.79 -11.60
CA ALA A 43 -8.03 -1.58 -11.33
C ALA A 43 -7.50 -0.39 -12.14
N ARG A 44 -6.80 0.54 -11.49
CA ARG A 44 -6.18 1.72 -12.12
C ARG A 44 -4.81 2.03 -11.53
N PHE A 45 -3.93 2.59 -12.36
CA PHE A 45 -2.67 3.17 -11.91
C PHE A 45 -2.86 4.63 -11.54
N PHE A 46 -2.20 5.04 -10.45
CA PHE A 46 -2.19 6.41 -9.97
C PHE A 46 -0.76 6.86 -9.69
N PRO A 47 -0.42 8.13 -9.98
CA PRO A 47 0.82 8.72 -9.47
C PRO A 47 0.84 8.70 -7.94
N ILE A 48 1.96 8.28 -7.35
CA ILE A 48 2.04 8.09 -5.90
C ILE A 48 1.79 9.37 -5.09
N HIS A 49 2.21 10.52 -5.62
CA HIS A 49 1.97 11.84 -5.02
C HIS A 49 0.47 12.17 -4.91
N GLN A 50 -0.35 11.69 -5.85
CA GLN A 50 -1.80 11.85 -5.79
C GLN A 50 -2.35 11.12 -4.56
N ILE A 51 -1.94 9.86 -4.34
CA ILE A 51 -2.36 9.06 -3.19
C ILE A 51 -1.91 9.69 -1.87
N HIS A 52 -0.71 10.26 -1.80
CA HIS A 52 -0.27 11.03 -0.62
C HIS A 52 -1.18 12.22 -0.31
N ILE A 53 -1.62 12.97 -1.33
CA ILE A 53 -2.51 14.11 -1.14
C ILE A 53 -3.88 13.65 -0.66
N GLU A 54 -4.44 12.61 -1.28
CA GLU A 54 -5.78 12.12 -0.97
C GLU A 54 -5.86 11.48 0.43
N THR A 55 -4.86 10.70 0.83
CA THR A 55 -4.79 10.06 2.16
C THR A 55 -4.58 11.07 3.31
N ARG A 56 -4.08 12.28 3.02
CA ARG A 56 -4.00 13.40 3.97
C ARG A 56 -5.32 14.14 4.11
N LYS A 57 -6.09 14.26 3.03
CA LYS A 57 -7.35 15.02 2.99
C LYS A 57 -8.56 14.25 3.57
N LYS A 58 -8.38 13.02 4.09
CA LYS A 58 -9.45 12.15 4.62
C LYS A 58 -10.66 12.06 3.67
N ALA A 59 -10.41 11.83 2.39
CA ALA A 59 -11.48 11.46 1.47
C ALA A 59 -11.93 10.03 1.83
N GLY A 60 -13.22 9.82 2.11
CA GLY A 60 -13.82 8.52 2.46
C GLY A 60 -13.79 7.46 1.34
N ARG A 61 -12.84 7.57 0.41
CA ARG A 61 -12.60 6.68 -0.72
C ARG A 61 -11.76 5.45 -0.34
N TYR A 62 -10.95 5.55 0.70
CA TYR A 62 -9.99 4.52 1.09
C TYR A 62 -10.41 3.79 2.36
N THR A 63 -10.14 2.49 2.42
CA THR A 63 -10.35 1.70 3.63
C THR A 63 -9.39 2.14 4.75
N PRO A 64 -9.77 1.97 6.03
CA PRO A 64 -8.87 2.22 7.15
C PRO A 64 -7.54 1.45 7.04
N SER A 65 -7.60 0.18 6.63
CA SER A 65 -6.43 -0.68 6.46
C SER A 65 -5.47 -0.16 5.41
N PHE A 66 -5.97 0.23 4.23
CA PHE A 66 -5.15 0.84 3.18
C PHE A 66 -4.47 2.12 3.67
N MET A 67 -5.21 3.02 4.32
CA MET A 67 -4.63 4.27 4.83
C MET A 67 -3.51 4.02 5.86
N LYS A 68 -3.67 3.00 6.71
CA LYS A 68 -2.67 2.62 7.71
C LYS A 68 -1.42 2.04 7.04
N VAL A 69 -1.58 1.07 6.15
CA VAL A 69 -0.49 0.41 5.42
C VAL A 69 0.26 1.41 4.55
N PHE A 70 -0.44 2.26 3.81
CA PHE A 70 0.17 3.26 2.93
C PHE A 70 1.01 4.28 3.72
N ARG A 71 0.54 4.73 4.89
CA ARG A 71 1.32 5.64 5.76
C ARG A 71 2.55 4.96 6.35
N PHE A 72 2.44 3.69 6.74
CA PHE A 72 3.56 2.90 7.22
C PHE A 72 4.65 2.78 6.14
N TRP A 73 4.26 2.31 4.95
CA TRP A 73 5.16 2.22 3.80
C TRP A 73 5.81 3.58 3.47
N ALA A 74 5.02 4.65 3.38
CA ALA A 74 5.51 5.99 3.08
C ALA A 74 6.54 6.54 4.09
N SER A 75 6.46 6.10 5.36
CA SER A 75 7.43 6.48 6.39
C SER A 75 8.74 5.69 6.28
N ALA A 76 8.67 4.44 5.81
CA ALA A 76 9.84 3.61 5.55
C ALA A 76 10.64 4.14 4.34
N GLU A 77 9.96 4.53 3.25
CA GLU A 77 10.60 5.12 2.06
C GLU A 77 11.42 6.39 2.39
N GLN A 78 10.91 7.24 3.28
CA GLN A 78 11.61 8.45 3.72
C GLN A 78 12.87 8.16 4.56
N THR A 79 12.97 6.96 5.12
CA THR A 79 14.15 6.52 5.88
C THR A 79 15.24 5.95 4.95
N ILE A 80 14.88 5.57 3.72
CA ILE A 80 15.82 5.06 2.70
C ILE A 80 16.33 6.21 1.82
N GLY A 81 15.54 7.28 1.64
CA GLY A 81 15.88 8.45 0.82
C GLY A 81 16.87 9.47 1.42
N SER A 82 17.47 9.20 2.58
CA SER A 82 18.46 10.09 3.23
C SER A 82 19.93 9.75 2.90
N GLU A 83 20.19 8.81 1.99
CA GLU A 83 21.53 8.52 1.44
C GLU A 83 21.64 8.87 -0.06
N GLY A 84 21.23 10.07 -0.44
CA GLY A 84 21.39 10.63 -1.79
C GLY A 84 22.12 11.96 -1.80
#